data_AF-A0A3L7SQZ7-F1
#
_entry.id   AF-A0A3L7SQZ7-F1
#
_cell.length_a   1.000
_cell.length_b   1.000
_cell.length_c   1.000
_cell.angle_alpha   90.00
_cell.angle_beta   90.00
_cell.angle_gamma   90.00
#
_symmetry.space_group_name_H-M   'P 1'
#
loop_
_entity.id
_entity.type
_entity.pdbx_description
1 polymer ?
#
loop_
_entity_poly.entity_id
_entity_poly.type
_entity_poly.pdbx_seq_one_letter_code
_entity_poly.pdbx_strand_id
1 'polypeptide(L)'
;MRAINARSIAALLATAFAVAASTPCHAVTISYVGTEPGVGPNFATQNWSNSAVPKAYATGTSNTYGKNGYWQIRPIPYAPSSTIYSAAAAANDLGTSAGSFPTLWSGTLPAFMSSITGGAGDFVNFNSYAIYRGPDGSALYTQGGLSVPVNQGPYNTPSGANTGYFGLSADMVLNFSGTVRVGIAVDSVADGTYAPNYVSIYSNSTGTVYSSVLTRDGTPDMAVFDIVNPAGETFSVAQWQLAGTQSASAMSLVTFDTIVVPEPSSVALIAIGGVAVAAGLRRRRR
;
A
#
# COMPACT_ATOMS: atom_id res chain seq x y z
N MET A 1 -35.96 -55.99 0.29
CA MET A 1 -35.82 -54.55 -0.01
C MET A 1 -35.35 -53.86 1.26
N ARG A 2 -34.11 -53.34 1.30
CA ARG A 2 -33.54 -52.68 2.49
C ARG A 2 -33.77 -51.18 2.39
N ALA A 3 -34.46 -50.61 3.38
CA ALA A 3 -34.69 -49.18 3.52
C ALA A 3 -33.35 -48.45 3.71
N ILE A 4 -32.98 -47.60 2.75
CA ILE A 4 -31.85 -46.69 2.88
C ILE A 4 -32.31 -45.55 3.79
N ASN A 5 -31.69 -45.46 4.97
CA ASN A 5 -31.98 -44.48 6.02
C ASN A 5 -31.91 -43.03 5.51
N ALA A 6 -33.07 -42.41 5.28
CA ALA A 6 -33.23 -41.01 4.89
C ALA A 6 -32.53 -40.02 5.85
N ARG A 7 -32.31 -40.41 7.11
CA ARG A 7 -31.60 -39.62 8.12
C ARG A 7 -30.12 -39.37 7.80
N SER A 8 -29.47 -40.25 7.02
CA SER A 8 -28.05 -40.11 6.68
C SER A 8 -27.80 -39.16 5.49
N ILE A 9 -28.80 -38.97 4.61
CA ILE A 9 -28.70 -38.05 3.46
C ILE A 9 -28.97 -36.61 3.93
N ALA A 10 -29.93 -36.42 4.83
CA ALA A 10 -30.24 -35.10 5.40
C ALA A 10 -29.05 -34.51 6.19
N ALA A 11 -28.31 -35.32 6.95
CA ALA A 11 -27.12 -34.88 7.68
C ALA A 11 -25.94 -34.51 6.76
N LEU A 12 -25.81 -35.20 5.61
CA LEU A 12 -24.76 -34.91 4.61
C LEU A 12 -25.06 -33.63 3.82
N LEU A 13 -26.33 -33.37 3.50
CA LEU A 13 -26.76 -32.12 2.88
C LEU A 13 -26.65 -30.92 3.85
N ALA A 14 -26.97 -31.11 5.13
CA ALA A 14 -26.83 -30.06 6.14
C ALA A 14 -25.36 -29.69 6.41
N THR A 15 -24.44 -30.65 6.37
CA THR A 15 -23.00 -30.37 6.49
C THR A 15 -22.41 -29.76 5.22
N ALA A 16 -22.88 -30.15 4.03
CA ALA A 16 -22.49 -29.50 2.78
C ALA A 16 -22.97 -28.04 2.68
N PHE A 17 -24.17 -27.72 3.20
CA PHE A 17 -24.67 -26.35 3.28
C PHE A 17 -23.98 -25.50 4.35
N ALA A 18 -23.63 -26.09 5.50
CA ALA A 18 -22.91 -25.38 6.56
C ALA A 18 -21.48 -25.01 6.17
N VAL A 19 -20.81 -25.81 5.32
CA VAL A 19 -19.46 -25.52 4.81
C VAL A 19 -19.48 -24.52 3.64
N ALA A 20 -20.61 -24.40 2.92
CA ALA A 20 -20.76 -23.42 1.83
C ALA A 20 -21.17 -22.00 2.30
N ALA A 21 -21.62 -21.85 3.55
CA ALA A 21 -22.14 -20.58 4.08
C ALA A 21 -21.14 -19.78 4.92
N SER A 22 -19.95 -20.32 5.21
CA SER A 22 -18.84 -19.54 5.77
C SER A 22 -17.88 -19.21 4.63
N THR A 23 -18.10 -18.12 3.91
CA THR A 23 -16.98 -17.46 3.23
C THR A 23 -15.90 -17.25 4.30
N PRO A 24 -14.69 -17.80 4.14
CA PRO A 24 -13.63 -17.50 5.09
C PRO A 24 -13.43 -15.99 5.07
N CYS A 25 -13.77 -15.32 6.18
CA CYS A 25 -13.22 -14.01 6.45
C CYS A 25 -11.71 -14.25 6.59
N HIS A 26 -10.95 -13.97 5.54
CA HIS A 26 -9.51 -14.06 5.59
C HIS A 26 -9.03 -13.10 6.69
N ALA A 27 -8.14 -13.54 7.58
CA ALA A 27 -7.55 -12.59 8.52
C ALA A 27 -6.87 -11.46 7.73
N VAL A 28 -7.00 -10.23 8.22
CA VAL A 28 -6.25 -9.11 7.65
C VAL A 28 -4.76 -9.43 7.81
N THR A 29 -4.00 -9.31 6.72
CA THR A 29 -2.54 -9.46 6.76
C THR A 29 -1.89 -8.34 5.99
N ILE A 30 -0.77 -7.82 6.52
CA ILE A 30 0.11 -6.90 5.82
C ILE A 30 1.42 -7.64 5.55
N SER A 31 1.92 -7.56 4.33
CA SER A 31 3.22 -8.12 3.94
C SER A 31 4.04 -7.06 3.24
N TYR A 32 5.28 -6.88 3.68
CA TYR A 32 6.25 -6.11 2.91
C TYR A 32 6.68 -6.93 1.69
N VAL A 33 6.62 -6.31 0.52
CA VAL A 33 6.89 -6.96 -0.77
C VAL A 33 8.30 -6.65 -1.26
N GLY A 34 8.75 -5.41 -1.06
CA GLY A 34 10.05 -4.95 -1.53
C GLY A 34 10.18 -3.43 -1.56
N THR A 35 11.41 -2.98 -1.79
CA THR A 35 11.75 -1.57 -1.96
C THR A 35 12.33 -1.39 -3.36
N GLU A 36 11.99 -0.29 -3.99
CA GLU A 36 12.51 0.07 -5.29
C GLU A 36 13.24 1.42 -5.20
N PRO A 37 14.57 1.42 -5.37
CA PRO A 37 15.33 2.65 -5.46
C PRO A 37 15.16 3.25 -6.85
N GLY A 38 14.92 4.56 -6.92
CA GLY A 38 14.99 5.29 -8.17
C GLY A 38 16.39 5.18 -8.79
N VAL A 39 16.49 4.97 -10.11
CA VAL A 39 17.78 4.88 -10.82
C VAL A 39 18.02 6.12 -11.68
N GLY A 40 18.84 7.04 -11.17
CA GLY A 40 19.48 8.12 -11.94
C GLY A 40 18.53 9.10 -12.66
N PRO A 41 19.08 10.00 -13.50
CA PRO A 41 18.33 11.08 -14.16
C PRO A 41 17.43 10.61 -15.32
N ASN A 42 17.45 9.32 -15.65
CA ASN A 42 16.65 8.73 -16.74
C ASN A 42 15.48 7.94 -16.15
N PHE A 43 14.47 8.72 -15.85
CA PHE A 43 13.18 8.47 -15.26
C PHE A 43 12.36 7.32 -15.88
N ALA A 44 11.96 6.27 -15.12
CA ALA A 44 11.23 5.10 -15.65
C ALA A 44 10.13 4.36 -14.82
N THR A 45 8.88 4.81 -14.80
CA THR A 45 7.71 4.08 -14.25
C THR A 45 7.07 3.09 -15.23
N GLN A 46 7.52 1.83 -15.31
CA GLN A 46 6.95 0.91 -16.32
C GLN A 46 6.09 -0.25 -15.82
N ASN A 47 6.08 -0.63 -14.54
CA ASN A 47 5.48 -1.93 -14.18
C ASN A 47 5.00 -2.09 -12.73
N TRP A 48 4.29 -1.11 -12.13
CA TRP A 48 3.94 -1.12 -10.69
C TRP A 48 3.41 -2.47 -10.15
N SER A 49 2.60 -3.18 -10.94
CA SER A 49 2.01 -4.46 -10.56
C SER A 49 2.96 -5.67 -10.65
N ASN A 50 4.09 -5.58 -11.35
CA ASN A 50 5.05 -6.68 -11.50
C ASN A 50 6.21 -6.54 -10.50
N SER A 51 6.17 -7.30 -9.41
CA SER A 51 7.18 -7.25 -8.34
C SER A 51 8.59 -7.70 -8.76
N ALA A 52 8.77 -8.24 -9.98
CA ALA A 52 10.06 -8.74 -10.46
C ALA A 52 10.86 -7.73 -11.30
N VAL A 53 10.37 -6.49 -11.46
CA VAL A 53 10.97 -5.49 -12.35
C VAL A 53 11.29 -4.23 -11.56
N PRO A 54 12.51 -3.66 -11.62
CA PRO A 54 12.78 -2.35 -11.01
C PRO A 54 11.83 -1.27 -11.54
N LYS A 55 11.39 -0.34 -10.69
CA LYS A 55 10.67 0.87 -11.12
C LYS A 55 11.56 2.07 -10.89
N ALA A 56 11.41 3.06 -11.77
CA ALA A 56 11.88 4.40 -11.58
C ALA A 56 10.70 5.36 -11.73
N TYR A 57 10.93 6.65 -11.53
CA TYR A 57 9.91 7.68 -11.54
C TYR A 57 10.00 8.41 -12.89
N ALA A 58 8.91 8.51 -13.69
CA ALA A 58 8.79 9.28 -14.94
C ALA A 58 9.27 8.73 -16.33
N THR A 59 8.98 7.47 -16.72
CA THR A 59 9.13 7.03 -18.16
C THR A 59 7.86 7.21 -18.96
N GLY A 60 8.00 7.26 -20.29
CA GLY A 60 6.94 6.83 -21.21
C GLY A 60 5.88 7.90 -21.45
N THR A 61 4.74 7.48 -22.02
CA THR A 61 3.65 8.38 -22.44
C THR A 61 2.28 8.03 -21.83
N SER A 62 2.19 7.00 -20.99
CA SER A 62 0.94 6.57 -20.34
C SER A 62 0.91 6.95 -18.85
N ASN A 63 -0.26 6.89 -18.21
CA ASN A 63 -0.35 6.90 -16.76
C ASN A 63 0.40 5.68 -16.20
N THR A 64 1.18 5.86 -15.15
CA THR A 64 2.14 4.84 -14.71
C THR A 64 2.08 4.52 -13.21
N TYR A 65 1.22 5.19 -12.45
CA TYR A 65 1.16 5.05 -10.99
C TYR A 65 -0.15 4.38 -10.61
N GLY A 66 -0.09 3.15 -10.10
CA GLY A 66 -1.25 2.39 -9.59
C GLY A 66 -2.44 2.34 -10.55
N LYS A 67 -2.66 1.19 -11.21
CA LYS A 67 -3.82 0.93 -12.08
C LYS A 67 -5.14 1.35 -11.45
N ASN A 68 -5.26 1.20 -10.12
CA ASN A 68 -6.50 1.50 -9.43
C ASN A 68 -6.55 2.89 -8.78
N GLY A 69 -5.41 3.55 -8.60
CA GLY A 69 -5.35 4.97 -8.20
C GLY A 69 -4.03 5.37 -7.55
N TYR A 70 -3.85 6.68 -7.35
CA TYR A 70 -2.67 7.27 -6.73
C TYR A 70 -2.92 8.71 -6.26
N TRP A 71 -2.04 9.20 -5.39
CA TRP A 71 -1.91 10.58 -4.93
C TRP A 71 -0.47 11.02 -5.07
N GLN A 72 -0.19 11.87 -6.05
CA GLN A 72 1.06 12.59 -6.20
C GLN A 72 0.95 13.90 -5.43
N ILE A 73 1.61 13.99 -4.28
CA ILE A 73 1.34 15.02 -3.29
C ILE A 73 2.01 16.34 -3.67
N ARG A 74 1.18 17.39 -3.83
CA ARG A 74 1.57 18.79 -4.07
C ARG A 74 2.70 18.97 -5.10
N PRO A 75 2.63 18.33 -6.28
CA PRO A 75 3.62 18.53 -7.34
C PRO A 75 3.45 19.93 -7.95
N ILE A 76 4.54 20.45 -8.52
CA ILE A 76 4.53 21.69 -9.29
C ILE A 76 5.09 21.42 -10.69
N PRO A 77 4.61 22.11 -11.73
CA PRO A 77 5.16 21.94 -13.08
C PRO A 77 6.69 22.03 -13.09
N TYR A 78 7.34 21.17 -13.87
CA TYR A 78 8.80 21.14 -13.95
C TYR A 78 9.39 22.51 -14.35
N ALA A 79 10.58 22.81 -13.80
CA ALA A 79 11.22 24.13 -13.85
C ALA A 79 10.31 25.28 -13.33
N PRO A 80 9.75 25.13 -12.11
CA PRO A 80 8.87 26.12 -11.53
C PRO A 80 9.65 27.38 -11.09
N SER A 81 9.00 28.54 -11.10
CA SER A 81 9.50 29.75 -10.44
C SER A 81 8.97 29.93 -9.01
N SER A 82 8.17 28.98 -8.53
CA SER A 82 7.47 29.03 -7.24
C SER A 82 7.81 27.81 -6.40
N THR A 83 7.72 27.95 -5.08
CA THR A 83 7.86 26.84 -4.12
C THR A 83 6.57 26.65 -3.33
N ILE A 84 6.40 25.48 -2.73
CA ILE A 84 5.32 25.22 -1.79
C ILE A 84 5.90 25.10 -0.39
N TYR A 85 5.35 25.87 0.54
CA TYR A 85 5.49 25.66 1.98
C TYR A 85 4.18 26.09 2.64
N SER A 86 3.41 25.13 3.13
CA SER A 86 2.12 25.42 3.77
C SER A 86 1.78 24.38 4.82
N ALA A 87 1.52 24.84 6.05
CA ALA A 87 1.10 23.99 7.16
C ALA A 87 -0.19 23.24 6.83
N ALA A 88 -0.25 21.99 7.28
CA ALA A 88 -1.36 21.07 7.13
C ALA A 88 -1.71 20.47 8.49
N ALA A 89 -2.98 20.59 8.88
CA ALA A 89 -3.50 19.90 10.05
C ALA A 89 -3.57 18.39 9.79
N ALA A 90 -3.68 17.59 10.86
CA ALA A 90 -4.02 16.18 10.75
C ALA A 90 -5.38 15.99 10.05
N ALA A 91 -5.56 14.82 9.44
CA ALA A 91 -6.74 14.48 8.64
C ALA A 91 -6.98 15.41 7.44
N ASN A 92 -5.92 16.01 6.88
CA ASN A 92 -6.01 16.77 5.64
C ASN A 92 -6.29 15.84 4.44
N ASP A 93 -6.75 16.41 3.35
CA ASP A 93 -7.10 15.70 2.11
C ASP A 93 -5.88 15.46 1.19
N LEU A 94 -4.69 15.37 1.78
CA LEU A 94 -3.40 15.32 1.09
C LEU A 94 -3.16 16.50 0.15
N GLY A 95 -3.86 17.62 0.32
CA GLY A 95 -3.70 18.83 -0.48
C GLY A 95 -4.47 18.80 -1.80
N THR A 96 -5.47 17.92 -1.91
CA THR A 96 -6.31 17.81 -3.10
C THR A 96 -7.19 19.04 -3.32
N SER A 97 -7.67 19.69 -2.26
CA SER A 97 -8.45 20.93 -2.34
C SER A 97 -7.60 22.21 -2.39
N ALA A 98 -6.28 22.12 -2.59
CA ALA A 98 -5.42 23.29 -2.56
C ALA A 98 -5.50 24.11 -3.87
N GLY A 99 -5.47 25.44 -3.76
CA GLY A 99 -5.72 26.34 -4.90
C GLY A 99 -4.67 26.27 -6.03
N SER A 100 -3.45 26.72 -5.76
CA SER A 100 -2.47 26.99 -6.84
C SER A 100 -1.65 25.78 -7.28
N PHE A 101 -1.58 24.73 -6.47
CA PHE A 101 -0.78 23.52 -6.75
C PHE A 101 -1.42 22.29 -6.09
N PRO A 102 -2.65 21.92 -6.48
CA PRO A 102 -3.33 20.78 -5.87
C PRO A 102 -2.53 19.49 -6.06
N THR A 103 -2.70 18.57 -5.12
CA THR A 103 -2.26 17.18 -5.29
C THR A 103 -2.91 16.58 -6.53
N LEU A 104 -2.08 16.00 -7.39
CA LEU A 104 -2.55 15.28 -8.57
C LEU A 104 -2.90 13.86 -8.16
N TRP A 105 -4.09 13.40 -8.51
CA TRP A 105 -4.58 12.09 -8.11
C TRP A 105 -5.43 11.50 -9.22
N SER A 106 -5.82 10.24 -9.10
CA SER A 106 -6.61 9.52 -10.11
C SER A 106 -8.00 10.11 -10.38
N GLY A 107 -8.41 11.17 -9.68
CA GLY A 107 -9.68 11.89 -9.84
C GLY A 107 -10.89 11.15 -9.27
N THR A 108 -10.77 9.85 -8.99
CA THR A 108 -11.76 9.05 -8.26
C THR A 108 -11.05 8.19 -7.22
N LEU A 109 -11.65 8.11 -6.03
CA LEU A 109 -11.16 7.26 -4.96
C LEU A 109 -11.25 5.80 -5.42
N PRO A 110 -10.19 4.98 -5.32
CA PRO A 110 -10.24 3.57 -5.65
C PRO A 110 -11.44 2.90 -4.98
N ALA A 111 -12.19 2.08 -5.71
CA ALA A 111 -13.45 1.50 -5.24
C ALA A 111 -13.32 0.62 -3.97
N PHE A 112 -12.12 0.16 -3.66
CA PHE A 112 -11.79 -0.60 -2.45
C PHE A 112 -11.44 0.27 -1.24
N MET A 113 -11.40 1.59 -1.41
CA MET A 113 -11.03 2.54 -0.36
C MET A 113 -12.22 3.42 -0.04
N SER A 114 -12.43 3.66 1.24
CA SER A 114 -13.48 4.56 1.73
C SER A 114 -12.94 5.95 2.07
N SER A 115 -11.68 6.04 2.49
CA SER A 115 -10.99 7.32 2.69
C SER A 115 -9.48 7.16 2.66
N ILE A 116 -8.80 8.26 2.34
CA ILE A 116 -7.39 8.47 2.61
C ILE A 116 -7.21 9.90 3.13
N THR A 117 -6.44 10.08 4.20
CA THR A 117 -6.17 11.38 4.80
C THR A 117 -4.71 11.49 5.21
N GLY A 118 -4.16 12.70 5.16
CA GLY A 118 -2.78 12.99 5.57
C GLY A 118 -2.62 13.25 7.06
N GLY A 119 -1.41 13.02 7.57
CA GLY A 119 -0.99 13.43 8.90
C GLY A 119 -0.75 14.93 9.04
N ALA A 120 -0.53 15.40 10.28
CA ALA A 120 -0.15 16.79 10.54
C ALA A 120 1.30 17.06 10.09
N GLY A 121 1.55 18.19 9.45
CA GLY A 121 2.86 18.52 8.93
C GLY A 121 2.83 19.75 8.02
N ASP A 122 3.71 19.77 7.03
CA ASP A 122 3.80 20.81 6.02
C ASP A 122 3.73 20.20 4.62
N PHE A 123 2.90 20.77 3.76
CA PHE A 123 3.06 20.53 2.33
C PHE A 123 4.27 21.31 1.84
N VAL A 124 5.17 20.59 1.15
CA VAL A 124 6.46 21.12 0.72
C VAL A 124 6.73 20.75 -0.74
N ASN A 125 7.37 21.66 -1.46
CA ASN A 125 7.92 21.42 -2.80
C ASN A 125 9.00 22.46 -3.08
N PHE A 126 10.25 22.00 -3.20
CA PHE A 126 11.42 22.84 -3.45
C PHE A 126 12.13 22.38 -4.72
N ASN A 127 12.98 23.23 -5.31
CA ASN A 127 13.66 22.94 -6.58
C ASN A 127 14.55 21.69 -6.56
N SER A 128 14.92 21.21 -5.38
CA SER A 128 15.72 19.99 -5.15
C SER A 128 14.89 18.71 -5.19
N TYR A 129 13.58 18.77 -5.34
CA TYR A 129 12.77 17.56 -5.38
C TYR A 129 12.91 16.82 -6.71
N ALA A 130 12.81 15.49 -6.65
CA ALA A 130 12.85 14.63 -7.80
C ALA A 130 11.68 14.89 -8.78
N ILE A 131 11.86 14.50 -10.05
CA ILE A 131 10.87 14.72 -11.10
C ILE A 131 9.97 13.50 -11.25
N TYR A 132 8.67 13.73 -11.24
CA TYR A 132 7.63 12.72 -11.42
C TYR A 132 6.79 13.07 -12.65
N ARG A 133 6.20 12.06 -13.28
CA ARG A 133 5.33 12.26 -14.44
C ARG A 133 3.90 12.49 -13.96
N GLY A 134 3.16 13.26 -14.72
CA GLY A 134 1.77 13.53 -14.43
C GLY A 134 0.86 12.31 -14.64
N PRO A 135 -0.38 12.42 -14.13
CA PRO A 135 -1.49 11.51 -14.38
C PRO A 135 -1.68 11.09 -15.84
N ASP A 136 -1.49 12.04 -16.75
CA ASP A 136 -1.79 11.93 -18.17
C ASP A 136 -0.61 11.35 -18.96
N GLY A 137 0.49 11.01 -18.29
CA GLY A 137 1.71 10.53 -18.93
C GLY A 137 2.44 11.63 -19.71
N SER A 138 1.94 12.86 -19.75
CA SER A 138 2.39 13.89 -20.69
C SER A 138 3.30 14.93 -20.01
N ALA A 139 2.89 15.44 -18.84
CA ALA A 139 3.60 16.50 -18.15
C ALA A 139 4.60 15.97 -17.12
N LEU A 140 5.66 16.75 -16.88
CA LEU A 140 6.63 16.49 -15.81
C LEU A 140 6.43 17.49 -14.68
N TYR A 141 6.63 17.02 -13.46
CA TYR A 141 6.45 17.80 -12.26
C TYR A 141 7.65 17.63 -11.34
N THR A 142 8.11 18.74 -10.78
CA THR A 142 8.93 18.67 -9.57
C THR A 142 8.03 18.17 -8.44
N GLN A 143 8.41 17.05 -7.85
CA GLN A 143 7.59 16.36 -6.88
C GLN A 143 7.48 17.18 -5.59
N GLY A 144 6.32 17.15 -4.95
CA GLY A 144 6.17 17.69 -3.60
C GLY A 144 6.05 16.57 -2.59
N GLY A 145 5.69 16.91 -1.36
CA GLY A 145 5.31 15.93 -0.38
C GLY A 145 4.55 16.53 0.79
N LEU A 146 4.01 15.63 1.60
CA LEU A 146 3.58 15.94 2.95
C LEU A 146 4.76 15.60 3.88
N SER A 147 5.45 16.64 4.36
CA SER A 147 6.54 16.54 5.33
C SER A 147 5.97 16.49 6.73
N VAL A 148 6.19 15.38 7.43
CA VAL A 148 5.67 15.17 8.79
C VAL A 148 6.80 15.14 9.80
N PRO A 149 6.60 15.67 11.01
CA PRO A 149 7.60 15.60 12.07
C PRO A 149 7.81 14.16 12.53
N VAL A 150 9.07 13.75 12.67
CA VAL A 150 9.48 12.40 13.09
C VAL A 150 9.88 12.44 14.56
N ASN A 151 8.89 12.52 15.45
CA ASN A 151 9.09 12.77 16.88
C ASN A 151 8.37 11.79 17.83
N GLN A 152 7.67 10.77 17.30
CA GLN A 152 7.02 9.76 18.13
C GLN A 152 7.99 8.61 18.41
N GLY A 153 8.45 8.49 19.66
CA GLY A 153 9.42 7.47 20.07
C GLY A 153 10.08 7.79 21.40
N PRO A 154 11.05 6.96 21.83
CA PRO A 154 11.65 5.86 21.06
C PRO A 154 10.77 4.58 21.02
N TYR A 155 10.86 3.83 19.92
CA TYR A 155 10.29 2.49 19.75
C TYR A 155 11.28 1.52 19.11
N ASN A 156 10.99 0.23 19.19
CA ASN A 156 11.77 -0.83 18.53
C ASN A 156 11.59 -0.76 17.01
N THR A 157 12.68 -0.89 16.27
CA THR A 157 12.70 -1.02 14.81
C THR A 157 13.42 -2.30 14.40
N PRO A 158 13.40 -2.69 13.11
CA PRO A 158 14.21 -3.80 12.63
C PRO A 158 15.72 -3.65 12.90
N SER A 159 16.23 -2.42 13.07
CA SER A 159 17.63 -2.16 13.41
C SER A 159 18.01 -2.46 14.88
N GLY A 160 17.02 -2.54 15.78
CA GLY A 160 17.29 -2.70 17.21
C GLY A 160 16.22 -2.10 18.12
N ALA A 161 16.40 -2.36 19.42
CA ALA A 161 15.46 -1.93 20.45
C ALA A 161 15.59 -0.43 20.75
N ASN A 162 14.45 0.27 20.86
CA ASN A 162 14.34 1.69 21.20
C ASN A 162 15.21 2.64 20.34
N THR A 163 15.44 2.29 19.08
CA THR A 163 16.27 3.08 18.16
C THR A 163 15.47 3.94 17.19
N GLY A 164 14.14 3.79 17.10
CA GLY A 164 13.34 4.48 16.09
C GLY A 164 12.37 5.51 16.62
N TYR A 165 12.13 6.51 15.80
CA TYR A 165 11.07 7.51 15.95
C TYR A 165 10.30 7.59 14.65
N PHE A 166 9.01 7.94 14.70
CA PHE A 166 8.19 8.04 13.51
C PHE A 166 7.34 9.30 13.46
N GLY A 167 6.91 9.63 12.24
CA GLY A 167 5.83 10.57 11.95
C GLY A 167 4.72 9.87 11.16
N LEU A 168 3.47 10.14 11.52
CA LEU A 168 2.30 9.63 10.80
C LEU A 168 2.08 10.44 9.52
N SER A 169 2.05 9.77 8.38
CA SER A 169 2.02 10.40 7.06
C SER A 169 0.65 10.32 6.40
N ALA A 170 -0.02 9.17 6.53
CA ALA A 170 -1.39 9.01 6.08
C ALA A 170 -2.11 7.93 6.87
N ASP A 171 -3.43 8.05 6.90
CA ASP A 171 -4.36 7.00 7.27
C ASP A 171 -5.22 6.65 6.07
N MET A 172 -5.42 5.37 5.81
CA MET A 172 -6.30 4.87 4.76
C MET A 172 -7.28 3.88 5.35
N VAL A 173 -8.55 3.99 4.96
CA VAL A 173 -9.61 3.07 5.38
C VAL A 173 -10.04 2.28 4.16
N LEU A 174 -9.72 0.99 4.17
CA LEU A 174 -10.01 0.08 3.07
C LEU A 174 -11.33 -0.65 3.38
N ASN A 175 -12.14 -0.89 2.34
CA ASN A 175 -13.44 -1.54 2.44
C ASN A 175 -13.62 -2.55 1.30
N PHE A 176 -12.73 -3.53 1.26
CA PHE A 176 -12.66 -4.51 0.18
C PHE A 176 -12.18 -5.85 0.67
N SER A 177 -12.73 -6.92 0.09
CA SER A 177 -12.24 -8.28 0.30
C SER A 177 -11.41 -8.73 -0.90
N GLY A 178 -10.12 -8.92 -0.68
CA GLY A 178 -9.13 -9.29 -1.69
C GLY A 178 -7.75 -8.76 -1.31
N THR A 179 -6.83 -8.68 -2.27
CA THR A 179 -5.47 -8.17 -2.02
C THR A 179 -5.29 -6.81 -2.69
N VAL A 180 -4.88 -5.82 -1.89
CA VAL A 180 -4.49 -4.49 -2.36
C VAL A 180 -2.98 -4.35 -2.20
N ARG A 181 -2.31 -3.90 -3.27
CA ARG A 181 -0.93 -3.44 -3.20
C ARG A 181 -0.90 -1.94 -3.02
N VAL A 182 -0.14 -1.51 -2.03
CA VAL A 182 0.13 -0.10 -1.73
C VAL A 182 1.61 0.13 -1.94
N GLY A 183 1.97 1.21 -2.64
CA GLY A 183 3.35 1.66 -2.62
C GLY A 183 3.46 3.13 -2.26
N ILE A 184 4.51 3.44 -1.49
CA ILE A 184 4.71 4.71 -0.82
C ILE A 184 6.09 5.22 -1.21
N ALA A 185 6.14 6.35 -1.92
CA ALA A 185 7.39 6.97 -2.33
C ALA A 185 7.84 8.04 -1.33
N VAL A 186 9.12 7.99 -0.97
CA VAL A 186 9.81 8.85 0.00
C VAL A 186 11.17 9.26 -0.57
N ASP A 187 12.02 9.91 0.23
CA ASP A 187 13.38 10.33 -0.14
C ASP A 187 13.46 11.12 -1.45
N SER A 188 12.44 11.93 -1.73
CA SER A 188 12.36 12.66 -2.99
C SER A 188 13.04 14.03 -2.96
N VAL A 189 13.82 14.34 -1.93
CA VAL A 189 14.50 15.63 -1.74
C VAL A 189 15.99 15.40 -1.92
N ALA A 190 16.66 16.19 -2.75
CA ALA A 190 18.03 15.98 -3.26
C ALA A 190 19.13 15.47 -2.30
N ASP A 191 18.95 15.53 -0.98
CA ASP A 191 19.79 14.85 -0.02
C ASP A 191 18.96 13.97 0.94
N GLY A 192 19.51 12.82 1.32
CA GLY A 192 18.84 11.86 2.20
C GLY A 192 18.72 12.30 3.66
N THR A 193 18.97 13.58 3.97
CA THR A 193 18.88 14.13 5.33
C THR A 193 17.49 13.93 5.90
N TYR A 194 16.46 14.24 5.09
CA TYR A 194 15.05 14.15 5.47
C TYR A 194 14.41 12.81 5.07
N ALA A 195 15.20 11.89 4.54
CA ALA A 195 14.71 10.57 4.19
C ALA A 195 14.39 9.75 5.44
N PRO A 196 13.35 8.91 5.42
CA PRO A 196 13.16 7.92 6.45
C PRO A 196 14.12 6.75 6.27
N ASN A 197 14.50 6.08 7.35
CA ASN A 197 15.15 4.77 7.32
C ASN A 197 14.17 3.65 6.93
N TYR A 198 12.90 3.79 7.32
CA TYR A 198 11.86 2.81 7.02
C TYR A 198 10.53 3.49 6.76
N VAL A 199 9.71 2.85 5.93
CA VAL A 199 8.26 3.08 5.91
C VAL A 199 7.59 1.91 6.61
N SER A 200 6.50 2.14 7.33
CA SER A 200 5.70 1.06 7.89
C SER A 200 4.21 1.27 7.64
N ILE A 201 3.47 0.16 7.63
CA ILE A 201 2.02 0.17 7.75
C ILE A 201 1.65 -0.50 9.07
N TYR A 202 0.86 0.21 9.88
CA TYR A 202 0.27 -0.29 11.12
C TYR A 202 -1.23 -0.55 10.92
N SER A 203 -1.71 -1.62 11.55
CA SER A 203 -3.14 -1.84 11.77
C SER A 203 -3.35 -2.47 13.15
N ASN A 204 -4.56 -2.39 13.69
CA ASN A 204 -4.87 -3.00 14.99
C ASN A 204 -4.86 -4.53 14.91
N SER A 205 -5.17 -5.09 13.73
CA SER A 205 -5.25 -6.53 13.52
C SER A 205 -3.88 -7.19 13.32
N THR A 206 -2.93 -6.50 12.68
CA THR A 206 -1.61 -7.08 12.32
C THR A 206 -0.45 -6.51 13.11
N GLY A 207 -0.63 -5.35 13.77
CA GLY A 207 0.48 -4.55 14.28
C GLY A 207 1.27 -3.88 13.15
N THR A 208 2.50 -3.47 13.45
CA THR A 208 3.37 -2.71 12.53
C THR A 208 4.17 -3.66 11.64
N VAL A 209 4.07 -3.46 10.32
CA VAL A 209 4.93 -4.10 9.32
C VAL A 209 5.84 -3.06 8.69
N TYR A 210 7.14 -3.28 8.78
CA TYR A 210 8.19 -2.38 8.26
C TYR A 210 8.63 -2.78 6.86
N SER A 211 9.07 -1.79 6.09
CA SER A 211 9.90 -2.00 4.91
C SER A 211 11.29 -2.52 5.29
N SER A 212 12.10 -2.89 4.29
CA SER A 212 13.55 -2.94 4.49
C SER A 212 14.12 -1.54 4.70
N VAL A 213 15.39 -1.47 5.09
CA VAL A 213 16.11 -0.20 5.17
C VAL A 213 16.10 0.48 3.79
N LEU A 214 15.86 1.78 3.79
CA LEU A 214 15.85 2.66 2.63
C LEU A 214 17.25 3.25 2.39
N THR A 215 17.51 3.71 1.16
CA THR A 215 18.84 4.15 0.70
C THR A 215 19.29 5.44 1.37
N ARG A 216 18.36 6.39 1.59
CA ARG A 216 18.64 7.70 2.17
C ARG A 216 19.72 8.46 1.41
N ASP A 217 19.61 8.51 0.09
CA ASP A 217 20.59 9.15 -0.80
C ASP A 217 20.05 10.37 -1.55
N GLY A 218 18.81 10.78 -1.28
CA GLY A 218 18.15 11.89 -1.97
C GLY A 218 17.53 11.49 -3.31
N THR A 219 17.59 10.20 -3.64
CA THR A 219 16.88 9.61 -4.76
C THR A 219 15.62 8.93 -4.24
N PRO A 220 14.46 9.11 -4.89
CA PRO A 220 13.22 8.56 -4.37
C PRO A 220 13.27 7.05 -4.19
N ASP A 221 12.88 6.59 -3.02
CA ASP A 221 12.66 5.19 -2.69
C ASP A 221 11.17 4.90 -2.63
N MET A 222 10.78 3.71 -3.07
CA MET A 222 9.42 3.21 -2.94
C MET A 222 9.36 2.02 -2.01
N ALA A 223 8.57 2.08 -0.94
CA ALA A 223 8.26 0.90 -0.15
C ALA A 223 6.93 0.31 -0.60
N VAL A 224 6.91 -1.01 -0.89
CA VAL A 224 5.72 -1.71 -1.41
C VAL A 224 5.21 -2.73 -0.40
N PHE A 225 3.90 -2.72 -0.18
CA PHE A 225 3.19 -3.60 0.74
C PHE A 225 1.96 -4.22 0.07
N ASP A 226 1.69 -5.48 0.39
CA ASP A 226 0.43 -6.14 0.06
C ASP A 226 -0.42 -6.24 1.33
N ILE A 227 -1.70 -5.85 1.23
CA ILE A 227 -2.69 -5.92 2.28
C ILE A 227 -3.82 -6.85 1.82
N VAL A 228 -4.06 -7.92 2.58
CA VAL A 228 -5.07 -8.94 2.27
C VAL A 228 -6.29 -8.74 3.15
N ASN A 229 -7.46 -8.93 2.54
CA ASN A 229 -8.79 -8.78 3.10
C ASN A 229 -8.99 -7.48 3.91
N PRO A 230 -8.64 -6.31 3.37
CA PRO A 230 -8.52 -5.10 4.16
C PRO A 230 -9.85 -4.44 4.58
N ALA A 231 -10.98 -5.17 4.56
CA ALA A 231 -12.31 -4.58 4.76
C ALA A 231 -12.56 -4.09 6.19
N GLY A 232 -12.88 -2.79 6.33
CA GLY A 232 -13.37 -2.20 7.57
C GLY A 232 -12.28 -1.81 8.57
N GLU A 233 -11.02 -1.77 8.13
CA GLU A 233 -9.88 -1.42 8.97
C GLU A 233 -9.15 -0.17 8.47
N THR A 234 -8.61 0.58 9.43
CA THR A 234 -7.71 1.70 9.20
C THR A 234 -6.27 1.22 9.19
N PHE A 235 -5.54 1.60 8.15
CA PHE A 235 -4.13 1.35 8.00
C PHE A 235 -3.37 2.67 8.08
N SER A 236 -2.47 2.78 9.05
CA SER A 236 -1.67 3.98 9.28
C SER A 236 -0.29 3.82 8.67
N VAL A 237 0.08 4.76 7.80
CA VAL A 237 1.40 4.85 7.17
C VAL A 237 2.29 5.75 8.02
N ALA A 238 3.46 5.23 8.40
CA ALA A 238 4.45 5.97 9.18
C ALA A 238 5.82 5.97 8.50
N GLN A 239 6.51 7.10 8.60
CA GLN A 239 7.89 7.29 8.15
C GLN A 239 8.81 7.32 9.37
N TRP A 240 9.84 6.46 9.39
CA TRP A 240 10.68 6.22 10.55
C TRP A 240 12.10 6.73 10.36
N GLN A 241 12.68 7.38 11.37
CA GLN A 241 14.11 7.72 11.41
C GLN A 241 14.77 7.17 12.68
N LEU A 242 16.06 6.83 12.58
CA LEU A 242 16.85 6.30 13.69
C LEU A 242 17.35 7.40 14.62
N ALA A 243 17.49 7.07 15.91
CA ALA A 243 17.98 7.92 16.99
C ALA A 243 19.18 8.79 16.56
N GLY A 244 19.11 10.09 16.83
CA GLY A 244 20.13 11.06 16.44
C GLY A 244 19.96 11.67 15.05
N THR A 245 19.03 11.16 14.23
CA THR A 245 18.71 11.70 12.89
C THR A 245 17.27 12.19 12.74
N GLN A 246 16.50 12.23 13.84
CA GLN A 246 15.10 12.69 13.85
C GLN A 246 14.98 14.12 13.34
N SER A 247 14.08 14.34 12.38
CA SER A 247 13.70 15.66 11.93
C SER A 247 12.27 15.64 11.37
N ALA A 248 12.13 15.86 10.06
CA ALA A 248 10.91 15.69 9.31
C ALA A 248 11.17 14.72 8.15
N SER A 249 10.10 14.11 7.63
CA SER A 249 10.16 13.17 6.52
C SER A 249 9.00 13.38 5.57
N ALA A 250 9.29 13.46 4.27
CA ALA A 250 8.31 13.78 3.24
C ALA A 250 7.83 12.53 2.50
N MET A 251 6.53 12.28 2.55
CA MET A 251 5.86 11.32 1.68
C MET A 251 5.42 12.04 0.40
N SER A 252 5.87 11.53 -0.74
CA SER A 252 5.72 12.19 -2.04
C SER A 252 4.56 11.62 -2.86
N LEU A 253 4.43 10.30 -2.88
CA LEU A 253 3.46 9.60 -3.70
C LEU A 253 2.91 8.40 -2.95
N VAL A 254 1.60 8.17 -3.07
CA VAL A 254 0.97 6.91 -2.66
C VAL A 254 0.24 6.34 -3.86
N THR A 255 0.34 5.03 -4.09
CA THR A 255 -0.38 4.36 -5.19
C THR A 255 -1.07 3.10 -4.72
N PHE A 256 -2.03 2.65 -5.52
CA PHE A 256 -2.85 1.49 -5.23
C PHE A 256 -3.11 0.62 -6.46
N ASP A 257 -3.04 -0.68 -6.24
CA ASP A 257 -3.42 -1.73 -7.20
C ASP A 257 -4.25 -2.81 -6.51
N THR A 258 -5.24 -3.35 -7.21
CA THR A 258 -5.83 -4.65 -6.85
C THR A 258 -4.98 -5.77 -7.44
N ILE A 259 -4.56 -6.72 -6.61
CA ILE A 259 -3.94 -7.95 -7.08
C ILE A 259 -5.03 -8.99 -7.28
N VAL A 260 -5.15 -9.48 -8.51
CA VAL A 260 -5.99 -10.64 -8.80
C VAL A 260 -5.29 -11.85 -8.20
N VAL A 261 -5.77 -12.31 -7.05
CA VAL A 261 -5.41 -13.64 -6.55
C VAL A 261 -6.19 -14.64 -7.40
N PRO A 262 -5.53 -15.57 -8.12
CA PRO A 262 -6.27 -16.65 -8.77
C PRO A 262 -7.01 -17.41 -7.66
N GLU A 263 -8.34 -17.43 -7.70
CA GLU A 263 -9.08 -18.27 -6.77
C GLU A 263 -8.54 -19.70 -6.86
N PRO A 264 -8.39 -20.43 -5.75
CA PRO A 264 -8.13 -21.85 -5.82
C PRO A 264 -9.28 -22.45 -6.63
N SER A 265 -8.97 -22.92 -7.84
CA SER A 265 -9.99 -23.37 -8.79
C SER A 265 -10.99 -24.27 -8.08
N SER A 266 -12.28 -23.98 -8.23
CA SER A 266 -13.40 -24.78 -7.72
C SER A 266 -13.23 -26.27 -8.03
N VAL A 267 -12.49 -26.59 -9.10
CA VAL A 267 -12.06 -27.93 -9.52
C VAL A 267 -11.19 -28.63 -8.47
N ALA A 268 -10.25 -27.92 -7.82
CA ALA A 268 -9.41 -28.46 -6.75
C ALA A 268 -10.23 -28.78 -5.49
N LEU A 269 -11.21 -27.94 -5.13
CA LEU A 269 -12.08 -28.18 -3.97
C LEU A 269 -13.03 -29.37 -4.22
N ILE A 270 -13.58 -29.49 -5.43
CA ILE A 270 -14.42 -30.63 -5.85
C ILE A 270 -13.59 -31.92 -5.96
N ALA A 271 -12.33 -31.85 -6.42
CA ALA A 271 -11.45 -33.02 -6.49
C ALA A 271 -11.14 -33.57 -5.09
N ILE A 272 -10.90 -32.71 -4.09
CA ILE A 272 -10.65 -33.14 -2.71
C ILE A 272 -11.94 -33.66 -2.06
N GLY A 273 -13.07 -33.00 -2.27
CA GLY A 273 -14.38 -33.46 -1.80
C GLY A 273 -14.80 -34.80 -2.42
N GLY A 274 -14.56 -35.00 -3.71
CA GLY A 274 -14.84 -36.24 -4.43
C GLY A 274 -14.00 -37.43 -3.95
N VAL A 275 -12.73 -37.20 -3.62
CA VAL A 275 -11.84 -38.24 -3.05
C VAL A 275 -12.28 -38.66 -1.64
N ALA A 276 -12.74 -37.71 -0.81
CA ALA A 276 -13.24 -38.02 0.53
C ALA A 276 -14.54 -38.85 0.48
N VAL A 277 -15.46 -38.55 -0.45
CA VAL A 277 -16.70 -39.32 -0.65
C VAL A 277 -16.41 -40.73 -1.20
N ALA A 278 -15.48 -40.86 -2.14
CA ALA A 278 -15.08 -42.16 -2.70
C ALA A 278 -14.39 -43.06 -1.65
N ALA A 279 -13.56 -42.49 -0.78
CA ALA A 279 -12.92 -43.20 0.32
C ALA A 279 -13.94 -43.66 1.39
N GLY A 280 -14.92 -42.82 1.73
CA GLY A 280 -15.99 -43.15 2.67
C GLY A 280 -16.91 -44.28 2.16
N LEU A 281 -17.22 -44.28 0.85
CA LEU A 281 -18.06 -45.33 0.23
C LEU A 281 -17.33 -46.67 0.10
N ARG A 282 -16.01 -46.68 -0.08
CA ARG A 282 -15.20 -47.93 -0.08
C ARG A 282 -15.12 -48.58 1.30
N ARG A 283 -15.12 -47.81 2.38
CA ARG A 283 -15.00 -48.34 3.76
C ARG A 283 -16.29 -48.98 4.30
N ARG A 284 -17.45 -48.66 3.72
CA ARG A 284 -18.75 -49.27 4.05
C ARG A 284 -19.07 -50.56 3.29
N ARG A 285 -18.24 -50.95 2.32
CA ARG A 285 -18.43 -52.16 1.49
C ARG A 285 -17.49 -53.33 1.87
N ARG A 286 -16.75 -53.22 2.97
CA ARG A 286 -16.01 -54.33 3.57
C ARG A 286 -16.67 -54.71 4.89
#